data_AF-A0A924TY45-F1
#
_entry.id   AF-A0A924TY45-F1
#
_cell.length_a   1.000
_cell.length_b   1.000
_cell.length_c   1.000
_cell.angle_alpha   90.00
_cell.angle_beta   90.00
_cell.angle_gamma   90.00
#
_symmetry.space_group_name_H-M   'P 1'
#
loop_
_entity.id
_entity.type
_entity.pdbx_description
1 polymer ?
#
loop_
_entity_poly.entity_id
_entity_poly.type
_entity_poly.pdbx_seq_one_letter_code
_entity_poly.pdbx_strand_id
1 'polypeptide(L)'
;MLTPTLSPKGRGSECRSLRKASKPLSWNEIESRAIPFSKEWSTETSERAEAQKFWNAFFDVFGIQRRRVASFEQQVAIARAGHKLKQGRIDGFWKGVLLIEHKSAGQSLDRAFVQAVDSFDGVIERDLPRDVLVSDFTWLRLFDFETGTETEFALKDLHKHIRRFGFIAGCHARQIKPQDPVNIRAAEQMGKLHDALKAGT
;
A
#
# COMPACT_ATOMS: atom_id res chain seq x y z
N MET A 1 21.64 47.95 23.24
CA MET A 1 22.14 46.55 23.20
C MET A 1 21.17 45.76 22.34
N LEU A 2 21.58 45.36 21.13
CA LEU A 2 20.76 44.62 20.17
C LEU A 2 21.13 43.14 20.27
N THR A 3 20.19 42.29 20.68
CA THR A 3 20.33 40.84 20.60
C THR A 3 19.82 40.34 19.24
N PRO A 4 20.57 39.53 18.48
CA PRO A 4 20.08 38.95 17.24
C PRO A 4 19.26 37.69 17.54
N THR A 5 18.03 37.66 17.05
CA THR A 5 17.14 36.49 17.04
C THR A 5 17.60 35.51 15.96
N LEU A 6 18.08 34.33 16.38
CA LEU A 6 18.30 33.20 15.47
C LEU A 6 16.96 32.61 15.02
N SER A 7 16.74 32.63 13.70
CA SER A 7 15.65 31.92 13.03
C SER A 7 15.96 30.41 12.96
N PRO A 8 15.04 29.49 13.31
CA PRO A 8 15.32 28.07 13.22
C PRO A 8 15.14 27.62 11.76
N LYS A 9 16.26 27.32 11.09
CA LYS A 9 16.25 26.57 9.81
C LYS A 9 15.54 25.24 10.00
N GLY A 10 14.46 25.03 9.25
CA GLY A 10 13.73 23.76 9.17
C GLY A 10 14.67 22.63 8.76
N ARG A 11 14.81 21.63 9.64
CA ARG A 11 15.53 20.39 9.37
C ARG A 11 14.60 19.47 8.56
N GLY A 12 15.10 19.01 7.41
CA GLY A 12 14.42 18.01 6.59
C GLY A 12 14.10 16.75 7.41
N SER A 13 12.96 16.14 7.11
CA SER A 13 12.45 14.94 7.77
C SER A 13 13.40 13.75 7.58
N GLU A 14 14.16 13.39 8.60
CA GLU A 14 14.94 12.15 8.64
C GLU A 14 14.05 10.94 8.94
N CYS A 15 14.07 9.98 8.03
CA CYS A 15 13.42 8.67 8.12
C CYS A 15 14.16 7.80 9.15
N ARG A 16 13.52 7.52 10.29
CA ARG A 16 14.14 6.74 11.38
C ARG A 16 13.96 5.24 11.11
N SER A 17 15.08 4.56 10.83
CA SER A 17 15.17 3.16 10.40
C SER A 17 14.84 2.15 11.51
N LEU A 18 14.07 1.11 11.17
CA LEU A 18 13.80 -0.07 12.01
C LEU A 18 14.81 -1.23 11.81
N ARG A 19 16.04 -0.99 11.32
CA ARG A 19 17.01 -2.07 11.03
C ARG A 19 18.28 -2.01 11.90
N LYS A 20 18.68 -3.17 12.44
CA LYS A 20 20.10 -3.50 12.64
C LYS A 20 20.61 -4.16 11.35
N ALA A 21 21.71 -3.61 10.80
CA ALA A 21 22.64 -4.20 9.80
C ALA A 21 22.50 -3.94 8.28
N SER A 22 21.57 -3.13 7.76
CA SER A 22 21.74 -2.58 6.39
C SER A 22 21.25 -1.14 6.32
N LYS A 23 22.05 -0.24 5.75
CA LYS A 23 21.64 1.15 5.51
C LYS A 23 20.34 1.12 4.68
N PRO A 24 19.28 1.85 5.08
CA PRO A 24 18.08 1.97 4.24
C PRO A 24 18.48 2.58 2.90
N LEU A 25 17.84 2.12 1.82
CA LEU A 25 18.10 2.66 0.48
C LEU A 25 17.80 4.17 0.46
N SER A 26 18.65 4.92 -0.22
CA SER A 26 18.39 6.32 -0.51
C SER A 26 17.25 6.46 -1.53
N TRP A 27 16.60 7.63 -1.54
CA TRP A 27 15.55 7.90 -2.52
C TRP A 27 16.03 7.78 -3.96
N ASN A 28 17.27 8.18 -4.25
CA ASN A 28 17.85 8.05 -5.59
C ASN A 28 18.01 6.57 -5.99
N GLU A 29 18.39 5.69 -5.05
CA GLU A 29 18.46 4.24 -5.32
C GLU A 29 17.06 3.66 -5.55
N ILE A 30 16.06 4.06 -4.76
CA ILE A 30 14.66 3.62 -4.92
C ILE A 30 14.11 4.08 -6.27
N GLU A 31 14.27 5.36 -6.62
CA GLU A 31 13.86 5.92 -7.91
C GLU A 31 14.57 5.22 -9.08
N SER A 32 15.87 4.96 -8.96
CA SER A 32 16.64 4.23 -9.98
C SER A 32 16.18 2.79 -10.15
N ARG A 33 15.71 2.11 -9.09
CA ARG A 33 15.17 0.74 -9.13
C ARG A 33 13.74 0.68 -9.67
N ALA A 34 12.95 1.74 -9.47
CA ALA A 34 11.58 1.80 -9.97
C ALA A 34 11.51 1.82 -11.51
N ILE A 35 12.50 2.42 -12.17
CA ILE A 35 12.56 2.51 -13.65
C ILE A 35 12.62 1.13 -14.32
N PRO A 36 13.60 0.25 -14.02
CA PRO A 36 13.66 -1.08 -14.63
C PRO A 36 12.45 -1.93 -14.24
N PHE A 37 11.95 -1.84 -13.00
CA PHE A 37 10.71 -2.51 -12.58
C PHE A 37 9.53 -2.12 -13.48
N SER A 38 9.28 -0.82 -13.67
CA SER A 38 8.22 -0.34 -14.56
C SER A 38 8.33 -0.88 -15.97
N LYS A 39 9.54 -1.03 -16.50
CA LYS A 39 9.77 -1.53 -17.86
C LYS A 39 9.50 -3.03 -17.96
N GLU A 40 10.08 -3.80 -17.04
CA GLU A 40 9.96 -5.26 -16.99
C GLU A 40 8.50 -5.70 -16.92
N TRP A 41 7.72 -5.05 -16.07
CA TRP A 41 6.34 -5.46 -15.79
C TRP A 41 5.29 -4.81 -16.71
N SER A 42 5.68 -3.87 -17.58
CA SER A 42 4.73 -3.10 -18.42
C SER A 42 4.00 -3.90 -19.50
N THR A 43 4.49 -5.09 -19.83
CA THR A 43 3.90 -5.96 -20.87
C THR A 43 3.28 -7.23 -20.28
N GLU A 44 3.32 -7.40 -18.97
CA GLU A 44 2.76 -8.58 -18.32
C GLU A 44 1.24 -8.49 -18.26
N THR A 45 0.56 -9.63 -18.28
CA THR A 45 -0.89 -9.72 -18.35
C THR A 45 -1.50 -10.77 -17.42
N SER A 46 -0.73 -11.78 -17.02
CA SER A 46 -1.26 -12.97 -16.35
C SER A 46 -1.09 -12.92 -14.83
N GLU A 47 -2.19 -12.65 -14.12
CA GLU A 47 -2.21 -12.63 -12.64
C GLU A 47 -1.72 -13.96 -12.05
N ARG A 48 -2.31 -15.07 -12.50
CA ARG A 48 -2.05 -16.41 -11.96
C ARG A 48 -0.57 -16.82 -12.10
N ALA A 49 0.10 -16.38 -13.16
CA ALA A 49 1.49 -16.72 -13.39
C ALA A 49 2.45 -15.81 -12.64
N GLU A 50 2.13 -14.51 -12.56
CA GLU A 50 3.15 -13.50 -12.30
C GLU A 50 2.90 -12.57 -11.12
N ALA A 51 1.68 -12.48 -10.56
CA ALA A 51 1.38 -11.51 -9.49
C ALA A 51 2.31 -11.64 -8.27
N GLN A 52 2.65 -12.86 -7.86
CA GLN A 52 3.58 -13.07 -6.74
C GLN A 52 4.99 -12.54 -7.03
N LYS A 53 5.50 -12.74 -8.26
CA LYS A 53 6.82 -12.26 -8.67
C LYS A 53 6.82 -10.74 -8.83
N PHE A 54 5.74 -10.18 -9.39
CA PHE A 54 5.52 -8.74 -9.45
C PHE A 54 5.66 -8.10 -8.07
N TRP A 55 4.94 -8.61 -7.07
CA TRP A 55 5.00 -8.04 -5.71
C TRP A 55 6.36 -8.26 -5.05
N ASN A 56 7.02 -9.40 -5.27
CA ASN A 56 8.40 -9.60 -4.80
C ASN A 56 9.34 -8.53 -5.37
N ALA A 57 9.28 -8.29 -6.68
CA ALA A 57 10.10 -7.29 -7.35
C ALA A 57 9.75 -5.87 -6.89
N PHE A 58 8.46 -5.57 -6.68
CA PHE A 58 7.99 -4.29 -6.17
C PHE A 58 8.58 -3.98 -4.78
N PHE A 59 8.55 -4.94 -3.85
CA PHE A 59 9.15 -4.73 -2.52
C PHE A 59 10.68 -4.62 -2.57
N ASP A 60 11.34 -5.29 -3.53
CA ASP A 60 12.78 -5.19 -3.71
C ASP A 60 13.24 -3.81 -4.22
N VAL A 61 12.36 -3.06 -4.90
CA VAL A 61 12.60 -1.63 -5.21
C VAL A 61 12.90 -0.84 -3.93
N PHE A 62 12.29 -1.22 -2.80
CA PHE A 62 12.51 -0.62 -1.47
C PHE A 62 13.54 -1.37 -0.61
N GLY A 63 14.17 -2.42 -1.14
CA GLY A 63 15.11 -3.28 -0.40
C GLY A 63 14.43 -4.08 0.73
N ILE A 64 13.12 -4.33 0.61
CA ILE A 64 12.34 -5.12 1.55
C ILE A 64 12.14 -6.52 0.96
N GLN A 65 12.55 -7.55 1.72
CA GLN A 65 12.13 -8.91 1.38
C GLN A 65 10.70 -9.11 1.85
N ARG A 66 9.79 -9.37 0.90
CA ARG A 66 8.35 -9.60 1.14
C ARG A 66 8.05 -10.52 2.33
N ARG A 67 8.75 -11.66 2.44
CA ARG A 67 8.56 -12.67 3.50
C ARG A 67 8.77 -12.13 4.92
N ARG A 68 9.45 -10.99 5.08
CA ARG A 68 9.74 -10.38 6.38
C ARG A 68 8.62 -9.46 6.88
N VAL A 69 7.75 -9.00 6.01
CA VAL A 69 6.78 -7.93 6.33
C VAL A 69 5.33 -8.31 6.04
N ALA A 70 5.09 -9.27 5.15
CA ALA A 70 3.75 -9.57 4.68
C ALA A 70 3.49 -11.07 4.51
N SER A 71 2.34 -11.49 4.99
CA SER A 71 1.73 -12.77 4.64
C SER A 71 1.14 -12.67 3.24
N PHE A 72 1.38 -13.66 2.40
CA PHE A 72 0.85 -13.71 1.03
C PHE A 72 0.06 -15.00 0.85
N GLU A 73 -0.96 -14.96 -0.01
CA GLU A 73 -1.85 -16.09 -0.27
C GLU A 73 -2.53 -16.64 0.99
N GLN A 74 -2.67 -15.82 2.03
CA GLN A 74 -3.47 -16.19 3.19
C GLN A 74 -4.93 -16.18 2.71
N GLN A 75 -5.64 -17.30 2.86
CA GLN A 75 -7.03 -17.14 3.26
C GLN A 75 -6.96 -16.27 4.50
N VAL A 76 -7.64 -15.13 4.50
CA VAL A 76 -7.88 -14.42 5.75
C VAL A 76 -8.78 -15.37 6.52
N ALA A 77 -8.17 -16.37 7.16
CA ALA A 77 -8.79 -17.25 8.12
C ALA A 77 -9.02 -16.32 9.30
N ILE A 78 -10.13 -15.61 9.19
CA ILE A 78 -10.64 -14.66 10.16
C ILE A 78 -11.04 -15.54 11.32
N ALA A 79 -10.04 -15.78 12.16
CA ALA A 79 -10.13 -16.48 13.40
C ALA A 79 -10.87 -15.55 14.37
N ARG A 80 -12.19 -15.44 14.18
CA ARG A 80 -13.25 -15.40 15.20
C ARG A 80 -14.54 -14.88 14.59
N ALA A 81 -15.54 -15.77 14.56
CA ALA A 81 -16.98 -15.52 14.77
C ALA A 81 -17.86 -16.62 14.14
N GLY A 82 -17.33 -17.78 13.74
CA GLY A 82 -18.18 -18.88 13.25
C GLY A 82 -18.91 -18.61 11.92
N HIS A 83 -18.64 -17.48 11.28
CA HIS A 83 -19.18 -17.12 9.97
C HIS A 83 -18.16 -17.47 8.89
N LYS A 84 -18.57 -18.28 7.92
CA LYS A 84 -17.81 -18.49 6.67
C LYS A 84 -17.86 -17.20 5.87
N LEU A 85 -16.82 -16.38 5.98
CA LEU A 85 -16.63 -15.30 5.02
C LEU A 85 -16.32 -15.89 3.66
N LYS A 86 -16.81 -15.24 2.60
CA LYS A 86 -16.55 -15.65 1.22
C LYS A 86 -15.04 -15.83 1.08
N GLN A 87 -14.63 -17.00 0.61
CA GLN A 87 -13.23 -17.39 0.47
C GLN A 87 -12.54 -16.50 -0.58
N GLY A 88 -12.09 -15.32 -0.18
CA GLY A 88 -11.20 -14.46 -0.97
C GLY A 88 -9.77 -14.70 -0.54
N ARG A 89 -8.93 -15.20 -1.45
CA ARG A 89 -7.48 -15.18 -1.25
C ARG A 89 -7.03 -13.77 -1.62
N ILE A 90 -6.40 -13.07 -0.68
CA ILE A 90 -5.72 -11.81 -0.97
C ILE A 90 -4.28 -12.09 -1.38
N ASP A 91 -3.74 -11.24 -2.25
CA ASP A 91 -2.36 -11.42 -2.71
C ASP A 91 -1.37 -11.15 -1.60
N GLY A 92 -1.53 -10.05 -0.85
CA GLY A 92 -0.60 -9.69 0.22
C GLY A 92 -1.25 -8.91 1.37
N PHE A 93 -0.79 -9.18 2.59
CA PHE A 93 -1.21 -8.48 3.79
C PHE A 93 -0.05 -8.19 4.73
N TRP A 94 0.17 -6.91 4.97
CA TRP A 94 1.05 -6.36 6.00
C TRP A 94 0.20 -5.68 7.07
N LYS A 95 0.04 -6.37 8.20
CA LYS A 95 -0.74 -5.93 9.36
C LYS A 95 -0.48 -4.47 9.74
N GLY A 96 -1.54 -3.68 9.85
CA GLY A 96 -1.45 -2.27 10.24
C GLY A 96 -0.87 -1.33 9.19
N VAL A 97 -0.49 -1.83 8.01
CA VAL A 97 0.25 -1.06 7.00
C VAL A 97 -0.42 -1.15 5.64
N LEU A 98 -0.42 -2.31 5.00
CA LEU A 98 -0.76 -2.43 3.58
C LEU A 98 -1.52 -3.71 3.27
N LEU A 99 -2.60 -3.61 2.52
CA LEU A 99 -3.23 -4.75 1.85
C LEU A 99 -3.09 -4.62 0.33
N ILE A 100 -2.85 -5.75 -0.31
CA ILE A 100 -2.55 -5.85 -1.73
C ILE A 100 -3.52 -6.82 -2.41
N GLU A 101 -4.05 -6.40 -3.55
CA GLU A 101 -4.82 -7.24 -4.46
C GLU A 101 -4.38 -6.97 -5.91
N HIS A 102 -4.34 -8.01 -6.73
CA HIS A 102 -3.90 -7.96 -8.11
C HIS A 102 -4.95 -8.57 -9.04
N LYS A 103 -4.95 -8.14 -10.30
CA LYS A 103 -5.79 -8.71 -11.35
C LYS A 103 -5.02 -8.91 -12.65
N SER A 104 -5.56 -9.71 -13.56
CA SER A 104 -5.00 -9.81 -14.91
C SER A 104 -5.16 -8.48 -15.65
N ALA A 105 -4.30 -8.19 -16.63
CA ALA A 105 -4.32 -6.90 -17.31
C ALA A 105 -5.66 -6.57 -17.97
N GLY A 106 -6.09 -5.31 -17.82
CA GLY A 106 -7.37 -4.80 -18.33
C GLY A 106 -8.58 -5.16 -17.46
N GLN A 107 -8.38 -5.86 -16.33
CA GLN A 107 -9.45 -6.09 -15.37
C GLN A 107 -9.67 -4.88 -14.44
N SER A 108 -10.87 -4.79 -13.88
CA SER A 108 -11.30 -3.63 -13.08
C SER A 108 -10.54 -3.53 -11.75
N LEU A 109 -9.86 -2.39 -11.56
CA LEU A 109 -9.26 -2.02 -10.27
C LEU A 109 -10.32 -1.74 -9.20
N ASP A 110 -11.52 -1.29 -9.58
CA ASP A 110 -12.63 -1.12 -8.63
C ASP A 110 -13.04 -2.46 -8.02
N ARG A 111 -13.14 -3.51 -8.84
CA ARG A 111 -13.40 -4.87 -8.35
C ARG A 111 -12.28 -5.40 -7.47
N ALA A 112 -11.02 -5.12 -7.83
CA ALA A 112 -9.87 -5.46 -6.99
C ALA A 112 -9.96 -4.74 -5.63
N PHE A 113 -10.29 -3.45 -5.63
CA PHE A 113 -10.44 -2.67 -4.40
C PHE A 113 -11.60 -3.16 -3.52
N VAL A 114 -12.76 -3.43 -4.09
CA VAL A 114 -13.90 -3.99 -3.35
C VAL A 114 -13.52 -5.34 -2.73
N GLN A 115 -12.85 -6.22 -3.49
CA GLN A 115 -12.40 -7.50 -2.95
C GLN A 115 -11.37 -7.34 -1.82
N ALA A 116 -10.43 -6.40 -1.97
CA ALA A 116 -9.45 -6.05 -0.94
C ALA A 116 -10.13 -5.58 0.35
N VAL A 117 -11.12 -4.69 0.23
CA VAL A 117 -11.88 -4.12 1.35
C VAL A 117 -12.81 -5.13 2.00
N ASP A 118 -13.52 -5.96 1.23
CA ASP A 118 -14.41 -7.00 1.76
C ASP A 118 -13.64 -8.02 2.62
N SER A 119 -12.32 -8.14 2.42
CA SER A 119 -11.45 -9.00 3.24
C SER A 119 -11.19 -8.45 4.66
N PHE A 120 -11.58 -7.21 4.96
CA PHE A 120 -11.36 -6.58 6.26
C PHE A 120 -12.32 -7.11 7.33
N ASP A 121 -13.41 -7.80 6.94
CA ASP A 121 -14.38 -8.32 7.89
C ASP A 121 -13.67 -9.17 8.97
N GLY A 122 -13.96 -8.92 10.24
CA GLY A 122 -13.32 -9.59 11.38
C GLY A 122 -11.81 -9.36 11.58
N VAL A 123 -11.17 -8.44 10.83
CA VAL A 123 -9.84 -7.93 11.20
C VAL A 123 -9.99 -6.98 12.39
N ILE A 124 -9.22 -7.21 13.45
CA ILE A 124 -9.23 -6.30 14.61
C ILE A 124 -8.66 -4.93 14.22
N GLU A 125 -9.20 -3.85 14.80
CA GLU A 125 -8.82 -2.46 14.48
C GLU A 125 -7.31 -2.23 14.40
N ARG A 126 -6.55 -2.78 15.35
CA ARG A 126 -5.08 -2.66 15.39
C ARG A 126 -4.38 -3.25 14.16
N ASP A 127 -4.95 -4.28 13.56
CA ASP A 127 -4.37 -4.99 12.42
C ASP A 127 -4.89 -4.45 11.07
N LEU A 128 -5.90 -3.57 11.07
CA LEU A 128 -6.45 -2.98 9.84
C LEU A 128 -5.35 -2.26 9.06
N PRO A 129 -5.23 -2.50 7.75
CA PRO A 129 -4.23 -1.85 6.93
C PRO A 129 -4.58 -0.36 6.79
N ARG A 130 -3.55 0.49 6.83
CA ARG A 130 -3.69 1.93 6.56
C ARG A 130 -3.88 2.18 5.06
N ASP A 131 -3.21 1.39 4.23
CA ASP A 131 -3.19 1.55 2.79
C ASP A 131 -3.75 0.30 2.07
N VAL A 132 -4.45 0.52 0.96
CA VAL A 132 -4.79 -0.52 -0.02
C VAL A 132 -4.14 -0.21 -1.35
N LEU A 133 -3.43 -1.19 -1.90
CA LEU A 133 -2.78 -1.09 -3.19
C LEU A 133 -3.32 -2.16 -4.13
N VAL A 134 -3.85 -1.73 -5.27
CA VAL A 134 -4.35 -2.63 -6.31
C VAL A 134 -3.65 -2.41 -7.64
N SER A 135 -3.55 -3.46 -8.45
CA SER A 135 -2.92 -3.40 -9.77
C SER A 135 -3.46 -4.43 -10.75
N ASP A 136 -3.39 -4.12 -12.04
CA ASP A 136 -3.67 -5.02 -13.16
C ASP A 136 -2.45 -5.12 -14.12
N PHE A 137 -1.22 -4.95 -13.63
CA PHE A 137 0.01 -4.75 -14.42
C PHE A 137 0.07 -3.46 -15.28
N THR A 138 -1.06 -2.87 -15.68
CA THR A 138 -1.06 -1.63 -16.47
C THR A 138 -1.15 -0.41 -15.57
N TRP A 139 -1.98 -0.51 -14.53
CA TRP A 139 -2.29 0.55 -13.59
C TRP A 139 -1.94 0.12 -12.17
N LEU A 140 -1.57 1.11 -11.37
CA LEU A 140 -1.46 1.01 -9.92
C LEU A 140 -2.40 2.02 -9.31
N ARG A 141 -3.15 1.59 -8.29
CA ARG A 141 -4.01 2.47 -7.51
C ARG A 141 -3.74 2.27 -6.02
N LEU A 142 -3.37 3.37 -5.36
CA LEU A 142 -3.11 3.43 -3.93
C LEU A 142 -4.19 4.26 -3.24
N PHE A 143 -4.79 3.68 -2.20
CA PHE A 143 -5.68 4.36 -1.27
C PHE A 143 -5.01 4.46 0.09
N ASP A 144 -4.92 5.69 0.63
CA ASP A 144 -4.49 5.96 2.01
C ASP A 144 -5.74 6.30 2.85
N PHE A 145 -6.11 5.42 3.78
CA PHE A 145 -7.28 5.61 4.65
C PHE A 145 -7.09 6.65 5.75
N GLU A 146 -5.84 7.01 6.09
CA GLU A 146 -5.59 8.07 7.06
C GLU A 146 -5.90 9.44 6.45
N THR A 147 -5.53 9.65 5.19
CA THR A 147 -5.74 10.92 4.48
C THR A 147 -7.03 10.94 3.68
N GLY A 148 -7.62 9.78 3.39
CA GLY A 148 -8.75 9.62 2.47
C GLY A 148 -8.38 9.94 1.02
N THR A 149 -7.11 9.79 0.65
CA THR A 149 -6.63 10.09 -0.71
C THR A 149 -6.48 8.84 -1.55
N GLU A 150 -6.95 8.92 -2.79
CA GLU A 150 -6.75 7.93 -3.84
C GLU A 150 -5.74 8.48 -4.87
N THR A 151 -4.88 7.61 -5.39
CA THR A 151 -4.03 7.95 -6.54
C THR A 151 -3.95 6.74 -7.47
N GLU A 152 -4.39 6.93 -8.71
CA GLU A 152 -4.23 5.98 -9.81
C GLU A 152 -3.24 6.51 -10.84
N PHE A 153 -2.34 5.67 -11.33
CA PHE A 153 -1.39 6.01 -12.39
C PHE A 153 -0.91 4.77 -13.14
N ALA A 154 -0.44 4.97 -14.37
CA ALA A 154 0.09 3.88 -15.19
C ALA A 154 1.40 3.36 -14.61
N LEU A 155 1.60 2.03 -14.60
CA LEU A 155 2.78 1.38 -14.04
C LEU A 155 4.11 1.93 -14.62
N LYS A 156 4.11 2.27 -15.92
CA LYS A 156 5.25 2.90 -16.61
C LYS A 156 5.73 4.21 -15.94
N ASP A 157 4.82 4.90 -15.26
CA ASP A 157 5.06 6.17 -14.57
C ASP A 157 5.36 5.99 -13.08
N LEU A 158 5.50 4.75 -12.57
CA LEU A 158 5.78 4.48 -11.15
C LEU A 158 6.97 5.28 -10.61
N HIS A 159 8.05 5.44 -11.37
CA HIS A 159 9.22 6.23 -10.96
C HIS A 159 8.86 7.68 -10.57
N LYS A 160 7.82 8.28 -11.18
CA LYS A 160 7.31 9.62 -10.85
C LYS A 160 6.48 9.64 -9.56
N HIS A 161 5.95 8.49 -9.16
CA HIS A 161 5.03 8.32 -8.04
C HIS A 161 5.64 7.52 -6.87
N ILE A 162 6.87 7.01 -7.01
CA ILE A 162 7.46 6.03 -6.09
C ILE A 162 7.55 6.52 -4.64
N ARG A 163 7.65 7.84 -4.44
CA ARG A 163 7.70 8.46 -3.11
C ARG A 163 6.40 8.31 -2.30
N ARG A 164 5.26 8.07 -2.96
CA ARG A 164 3.98 7.79 -2.29
C ARG A 164 4.05 6.50 -1.47
N PHE A 165 4.93 5.58 -1.85
CA PHE A 165 5.15 4.30 -1.18
C PHE A 165 6.25 4.36 -0.12
N GLY A 166 6.63 5.56 0.34
CA GLY A 166 7.70 5.73 1.34
C GLY A 166 7.48 4.98 2.65
N PHE A 167 6.22 4.71 3.01
CA PHE A 167 5.85 3.91 4.17
C PHE A 167 6.46 2.49 4.11
N ILE A 168 6.62 1.91 2.92
CA ILE A 168 7.26 0.60 2.71
C ILE A 168 8.74 0.62 3.14
N ALA A 169 9.43 1.74 2.88
CA ALA A 169 10.82 1.94 3.30
C ALA A 169 10.95 2.35 4.77
N GLY A 170 9.84 2.42 5.53
CA GLY A 170 9.80 2.95 6.89
C GLY A 170 9.81 4.48 6.96
N CYS A 171 9.76 5.15 5.80
CA CYS A 171 9.71 6.60 5.70
C CYS A 171 8.27 7.07 5.74
N HIS A 172 7.73 7.14 6.96
CA HIS A 172 6.47 7.79 7.20
C HIS A 172 6.72 9.31 7.24
N ALA A 173 6.04 10.06 6.36
CA ALA A 173 5.86 11.48 6.60
C ALA A 173 5.02 11.58 7.89
N ARG A 174 5.69 11.77 9.03
CA ARG A 174 5.04 11.81 10.33
C ARG A 174 4.23 13.10 10.44
N GLN A 175 3.02 13.13 9.89
CA GLN A 175 2.01 14.03 10.44
C GLN A 175 1.61 13.43 11.78
N ILE A 176 2.18 13.96 12.86
CA ILE A 176 1.70 13.69 14.21
C ILE A 176 0.34 14.36 14.32
N LYS A 177 -0.71 13.69 13.85
CA LYS A 177 -2.06 13.98 14.32
C LYS A 177 -2.27 13.17 15.60
N PRO A 178 -3.07 13.66 16.56
CA PRO A 178 -3.59 12.81 17.63
C PRO A 178 -4.14 11.53 16.99
N GLN A 179 -4.05 10.38 17.66
CA GLN A 179 -4.71 9.17 17.21
C GLN A 179 -6.21 9.45 17.10
N ASP A 180 -6.65 9.91 15.94
CA ASP A 180 -8.02 9.71 15.53
C ASP A 180 -8.11 8.22 15.27
N PRO A 181 -9.07 7.50 15.89
CA PRO A 181 -9.31 6.13 15.49
C PRO A 181 -9.51 6.17 13.98
N VAL A 182 -8.70 5.40 13.25
CA VAL A 182 -8.79 5.21 11.78
C VAL A 182 -10.19 4.69 11.35
N ASN A 183 -11.13 4.60 12.29
CA ASN A 183 -12.08 3.54 12.44
C ASN A 183 -13.52 3.95 12.14
N ILE A 184 -13.76 5.18 11.66
CA ILE A 184 -15.10 5.61 11.23
C ILE A 184 -15.06 6.17 9.81
N ARG A 185 -14.13 7.06 9.50
CA ARG A 185 -14.03 7.63 8.14
C ARG A 185 -13.55 6.63 7.10
N ALA A 186 -12.61 5.74 7.43
CA ALA A 186 -12.18 4.69 6.51
C ALA A 186 -13.31 3.71 6.24
N ALA A 187 -14.01 3.24 7.28
CA ALA A 187 -15.17 2.35 7.16
C ALA A 187 -16.35 3.01 6.42
N GLU A 188 -16.61 4.31 6.64
CA GLU A 188 -17.64 5.08 5.93
C GLU A 188 -17.26 5.37 4.47
N GLN A 189 -15.99 5.67 4.19
CA GLN A 189 -15.49 5.85 2.82
C GLN A 189 -15.48 4.53 2.06
N MET A 190 -15.07 3.43 2.71
CA MET A 190 -15.18 2.07 2.20
C MET A 190 -16.63 1.71 1.91
N GLY A 191 -17.57 2.00 2.82
CA GLY A 191 -19.00 1.78 2.63
C GLY A 191 -19.57 2.60 1.46
N LYS A 192 -19.29 3.91 1.43
CA LYS A 192 -19.76 4.80 0.33
C LYS A 192 -19.18 4.42 -1.03
N LEU A 193 -17.89 4.05 -1.09
CA LEU A 193 -17.23 3.62 -2.32
C LEU A 193 -17.76 2.25 -2.76
N HIS A 194 -17.89 1.29 -1.83
CA HIS A 194 -18.49 -0.02 -2.10
C HIS A 194 -19.93 0.10 -2.62
N ASP A 195 -20.76 0.95 -1.99
CA ASP A 195 -22.15 1.16 -2.38
C ASP A 195 -22.27 1.85 -3.75
N ALA A 196 -21.41 2.84 -4.02
CA ALA A 196 -21.34 3.49 -5.32
C ALA A 196 -20.90 2.52 -6.44
N LEU A 197 -19.95 1.62 -6.16
CA LEU A 197 -19.48 0.63 -7.12
C LEU A 197 -20.50 -0.49 -7.38
N LYS A 198 -21.31 -0.88 -6.40
CA LYS A 198 -22.42 -1.83 -6.60
C LYS A 198 -23.59 -1.24 -7.37
N ALA A 199 -23.85 0.07 -7.26
CA ALA A 199 -24.96 0.71 -7.94
C ALA A 199 -24.72 0.95 -9.45
N GLY A 200 -23.47 0.84 -9.92
CA GLY A 200 -23.06 1.11 -11.31
C GLY A 200 -22.89 -0.12 -12.20
N THR A 201 -23.27 -1.32 -11.74
CA THR A 201 -23.24 -2.60 -12.49
C THR A 201 -24.61 -3.23 -12.56
#